data_AF-A0A914DC78-F1
#
_entry.id   AF-A0A914DC78-F1
#
_cell.length_a   1.000
_cell.length_b   1.000
_cell.length_c   1.000
_cell.angle_alpha   90.00
_cell.angle_beta   90.00
_cell.angle_gamma   90.00
#
_symmetry.space_group_name_H-M   'P 1'
#
loop_
_entity.id
_entity.type
_entity.pdbx_description
1 polymer ?
#
loop_
_entity_poly.entity_id
_entity_poly.type
_entity_poly.pdbx_seq_one_letter_code
_entity_poly.pdbx_strand_id
1 'polypeptide(L)'
;MDGENELQTRMVPSLIPFMDLANHARKSTNPGSVYFDVETDSVDLQLKSSVDSGTEIFIYYGARTNRKFFVHNGFVPEEVNPDDFYELRL
;
A
#
# COMPACT_ATOMS: atom_id res chain seq x y z
N MET A 1 -41.17 -5.50 -12.38
CA MET A 1 -40.46 -5.30 -11.10
C MET A 1 -39.10 -5.92 -11.33
N ASP A 2 -38.24 -5.13 -11.96
CA ASP A 2 -36.92 -5.58 -12.38
C ASP A 2 -36.05 -5.51 -11.13
N GLY A 3 -35.65 -6.69 -10.64
CA GLY A 3 -34.76 -6.80 -9.49
C GLY A 3 -33.42 -6.21 -9.87
N GLU A 4 -33.11 -5.04 -9.35
CA GLU A 4 -31.77 -4.47 -9.37
C GLU A 4 -30.85 -5.48 -8.67
N ASN A 5 -30.05 -6.18 -9.48
CA ASN A 5 -29.00 -7.04 -9.00
C ASN A 5 -27.87 -6.09 -8.54
N GLU A 6 -27.90 -5.69 -7.27
CA GLU A 6 -26.81 -4.95 -6.65
C GLU A 6 -25.52 -5.75 -6.87
N LEU A 7 -24.65 -5.25 -7.76
CA LEU A 7 -23.29 -5.78 -7.91
C LEU A 7 -22.58 -5.57 -6.57
N GLN A 8 -22.56 -6.61 -5.73
CA GLN A 8 -21.77 -6.59 -4.50
C GLN A 8 -20.30 -6.44 -4.89
N THR A 9 -19.72 -5.28 -4.59
CA THR A 9 -18.28 -5.04 -4.74
C THR A 9 -17.54 -5.99 -3.80
N ARG A 10 -16.96 -7.05 -4.37
CA ARG A 10 -16.16 -8.01 -3.62
C ARG A 10 -14.69 -7.61 -3.71
N MET A 11 -14.06 -7.39 -2.56
CA MET A 11 -12.59 -7.24 -2.49
C MET A 11 -11.92 -8.57 -2.83
N VAL A 12 -11.04 -8.57 -3.83
CA VAL A 12 -10.26 -9.75 -4.25
C VAL A 12 -8.77 -9.46 -4.04
N PRO A 13 -8.04 -10.31 -3.29
CA PRO A 13 -6.59 -10.21 -3.22
C PRO A 13 -5.97 -10.51 -4.59
N SER A 14 -5.07 -9.64 -5.05
CA SER A 14 -4.44 -9.72 -6.36
C SER A 14 -2.95 -9.39 -6.25
N LEU A 15 -2.17 -9.92 -7.20
CA LEU A 15 -0.82 -9.43 -7.48
C LEU A 15 -0.94 -8.33 -8.55
N ILE A 16 -0.23 -7.22 -8.39
CA ILE A 16 -0.28 -6.07 -9.28
C ILE A 16 1.11 -5.90 -9.91
N PRO A 17 1.34 -6.47 -11.11
CA PRO A 17 2.62 -6.34 -11.80
C PRO A 17 3.03 -4.87 -11.95
N PHE A 18 4.33 -4.62 -11.97
CA PHE A 18 4.94 -3.28 -11.98
C PHE A 18 4.74 -2.48 -10.69
N MET A 19 3.53 -2.37 -10.17
CA MET A 19 3.26 -1.67 -8.91
C MET A 19 3.93 -2.34 -7.71
N ASP A 20 3.89 -3.68 -7.67
CA ASP A 20 4.49 -4.49 -6.58
C ASP A 20 6.02 -4.37 -6.50
N LEU A 21 6.68 -3.71 -7.47
CA LEU A 21 8.11 -3.39 -7.42
C LEU A 21 8.42 -2.17 -6.55
N ALA A 22 7.44 -1.30 -6.26
CA ALA A 22 7.66 -0.10 -5.49
C ALA A 22 7.97 -0.44 -4.03
N ASN A 23 9.10 0.05 -3.52
CA ASN A 23 9.52 -0.20 -2.15
C ASN A 23 8.68 0.60 -1.13
N HIS A 24 8.74 0.16 0.12
CA HIS A 24 8.08 0.84 1.23
C HIS A 24 8.82 2.12 1.63
N ALA A 25 8.07 3.21 1.83
CA ALA A 25 8.52 4.35 2.63
C ALA A 25 7.48 4.75 3.69
N ARG A 26 7.93 5.44 4.73
CA ARG A 26 7.08 5.94 5.81
C ARG A 26 6.05 6.93 5.29
N LYS A 27 4.88 6.99 5.95
CA LYS A 27 3.84 7.97 5.61
C LYS A 27 4.32 9.43 5.64
N SER A 28 5.27 9.76 6.52
CA SER A 28 5.82 11.12 6.68
C SER A 28 6.69 11.58 5.50
N THR A 29 7.25 10.65 4.71
CA THR A 29 8.00 11.01 3.48
C THR A 29 7.06 11.31 2.31
N ASN A 30 5.75 11.24 2.55
CA ASN A 30 4.71 11.52 1.59
C ASN A 30 4.81 10.68 0.30
N PRO A 31 4.93 9.34 0.42
CA PRO A 31 5.10 8.45 -0.72
C PRO A 31 3.85 8.43 -1.61
N GLY A 32 3.97 7.78 -2.78
CA GLY A 32 2.85 7.64 -3.70
C GLY A 32 1.66 6.89 -3.09
N SER A 33 0.46 7.37 -3.40
CA SER A 33 -0.81 6.75 -3.00
C SER A 33 -1.27 5.78 -4.09
N VAL A 34 -1.52 4.53 -3.71
CA VAL A 34 -2.03 3.49 -4.62
C VAL A 34 -3.52 3.28 -4.36
N TYR A 35 -4.33 3.27 -5.42
CA TYR A 35 -5.75 2.96 -5.35
C TYR A 35 -6.20 2.23 -6.62
N PHE A 36 -7.36 1.56 -6.54
CA PHE A 36 -8.00 0.96 -7.69
C PHE A 36 -9.11 1.89 -8.18
N ASP A 37 -9.05 2.27 -9.45
CA ASP A 37 -10.08 3.07 -10.11
C ASP A 37 -11.08 2.12 -10.82
N VAL A 38 -12.33 2.19 -10.36
CA VAL A 38 -13.43 1.35 -10.87
C VAL A 38 -13.94 1.80 -12.24
N GLU A 39 -13.74 3.07 -12.60
CA GLU A 39 -14.22 3.61 -13.88
C GLU A 39 -13.30 3.17 -15.02
N THR A 40 -11.99 3.11 -14.76
CA THR A 40 -10.95 2.73 -15.73
C THR A 40 -10.51 1.27 -15.62
N ASP A 41 -10.94 0.56 -14.58
CA ASP A 41 -10.56 -0.84 -14.27
C ASP A 41 -9.02 -0.99 -14.11
N SER A 42 -8.38 -0.01 -13.46
CA SER A 42 -6.92 0.04 -13.29
C SER A 42 -6.46 0.31 -11.86
N VAL A 43 -5.21 -0.04 -11.59
CA VAL A 43 -4.51 0.40 -10.37
C VAL A 43 -3.71 1.64 -10.72
N ASP A 44 -3.97 2.71 -9.98
CA ASP A 44 -3.37 4.01 -10.19
C ASP A 44 -2.42 4.37 -9.04
N LEU A 45 -1.33 5.04 -9.40
CA LEU A 45 -0.38 5.63 -8.45
C LEU A 45 -0.39 7.15 -8.57
N GLN A 46 -0.79 7.82 -7.50
CA GLN A 46 -0.77 9.27 -7.43
C GLN A 46 0.39 9.77 -6.56
N LEU A 47 1.23 10.59 -7.16
CA LEU A 47 2.32 11.30 -6.50
C LEU A 47 1.85 12.70 -6.07
N LYS A 48 2.31 13.19 -4.92
CA LYS A 48 1.94 14.52 -4.42
C LYS A 48 2.89 15.63 -4.87
N SER A 49 4.00 15.27 -5.49
CA SER A 49 5.01 16.17 -6.03
C SER A 49 5.61 15.58 -7.30
N SER A 50 6.26 16.43 -8.11
CA SER A 50 7.09 15.98 -9.22
C SER A 50 8.22 15.07 -8.71
N VAL A 51 8.61 14.10 -9.54
CA VAL A 51 9.73 13.20 -9.27
C VAL A 51 10.81 13.48 -10.30
N ASP A 52 12.02 13.70 -9.81
CA ASP A 52 13.18 13.93 -10.67
C ASP A 52 13.64 12.62 -11.29
N SER A 53 14.10 12.68 -12.55
CA SER A 53 14.63 11.52 -13.26
C SER A 53 15.76 10.85 -12.47
N GLY A 54 15.71 9.52 -12.36
CA GLY A 54 16.67 8.73 -11.58
C GLY A 54 16.34 8.60 -10.09
N THR A 55 15.27 9.24 -9.61
CA THR A 55 14.79 9.06 -8.23
C THR A 55 13.89 7.84 -8.14
N GLU A 56 14.08 7.05 -7.09
CA GLU A 56 13.23 5.89 -6.81
C GLU A 56 11.83 6.33 -6.35
N ILE A 57 10.82 5.57 -6.77
CA ILE A 57 9.42 5.78 -6.39
C ILE A 57 9.06 4.80 -5.28
N PHE A 58 8.61 5.35 -4.15
CA PHE A 58 8.18 4.59 -2.99
C PHE A 58 6.67 4.69 -2.75
N ILE A 59 6.10 3.68 -2.10
CA ILE A 59 4.70 3.66 -1.65
C ILE A 59 4.59 3.36 -0.15
N TYR A 60 3.45 3.67 0.46
CA TYR A 60 3.18 3.30 1.85
C TYR A 60 2.43 1.96 1.91
N TYR A 61 3.08 0.91 2.42
CA TYR A 61 2.50 -0.44 2.56
C TYR A 61 1.42 -0.55 3.66
N GLY A 62 1.14 0.55 4.36
CA GLY A 62 0.18 0.62 5.46
C GLY A 62 0.84 0.64 6.84
N ALA A 63 0.02 0.88 7.87
CA ALA A 63 0.43 0.92 9.27
C ALA A 63 0.70 -0.49 9.79
N ARG A 64 1.94 -0.97 9.59
CA ARG A 64 2.37 -2.32 9.96
C ARG A 64 3.47 -2.23 11.01
N THR A 65 3.43 -3.13 11.99
CA THR A 65 4.53 -3.28 12.96
C THR A 65 5.78 -3.86 12.28
N ASN A 66 6.94 -3.69 12.90
CA ASN A 66 8.19 -4.29 12.42
C ASN A 66 8.10 -5.81 12.37
N ARG A 67 7.37 -6.43 13.32
CA ARG A 67 7.03 -7.87 13.28
C ARG A 67 6.28 -8.25 12.00
N LYS A 68 5.30 -7.45 11.58
CA LYS A 68 4.52 -7.71 10.35
C LYS A 68 5.35 -7.48 9.09
N PHE A 69 6.17 -6.44 9.03
CA PHE A 69 7.10 -6.24 7.93
C PHE A 69 8.08 -7.40 7.80
N PHE A 70 8.67 -7.85 8.91
CA PHE A 70 9.62 -8.96 8.88
C PHE A 70 8.97 -10.26 8.41
N VAL A 71 7.84 -10.64 9.00
CA VAL A 71 7.19 -11.93 8.73
C VAL A 71 6.50 -11.97 7.36
N HIS A 72 5.87 -10.86 6.93
CA HIS A 72 5.04 -10.86 5.71
C HIS A 72 5.67 -10.15 4.51
N ASN A 73 6.67 -9.29 4.73
CA ASN A 73 7.32 -8.52 3.67
C ASN A 73 8.83 -8.81 3.59
N GLY A 74 9.41 -9.57 4.53
CA GLY A 74 10.81 -10.02 4.47
C GLY A 74 11.84 -8.93 4.80
N PHE A 75 11.44 -7.81 5.39
CA PHE A 75 12.36 -6.74 5.78
C PHE A 75 11.96 -6.10 7.12
N VAL A 76 12.90 -5.40 7.76
CA VAL A 76 12.60 -4.50 8.88
C VAL A 76 12.96 -3.08 8.42
N PRO A 77 12.08 -2.08 8.54
CA PRO A 77 12.42 -0.70 8.22
C PRO A 77 13.66 -0.24 8.99
N GLU A 78 14.63 0.37 8.30
CA GLU A 78 15.86 0.88 8.93
C GLU A 78 15.56 2.06 9.86
N GLU A 79 14.57 2.87 9.49
CA GLU A 79 14.15 4.00 10.28
C GLU A 79 13.08 3.60 11.32
N VAL A 80 13.08 4.25 12.50
CA VAL A 80 12.04 4.11 13.58
C VAL A 80 10.60 4.00 13.04
N ASN A 81 9.96 2.86 13.20
CA ASN A 81 8.60 2.69 12.72
C ASN A 81 7.58 3.23 13.76
N PRO A 82 6.82 4.30 13.47
CA PRO A 82 5.86 4.87 14.43
C PRO A 82 4.65 3.96 14.68
N ASP A 83 4.40 3.00 13.79
CA ASP A 83 3.32 2.01 13.88
C ASP A 83 3.78 0.71 14.57
N ASP A 84 5.00 0.67 15.12
CA ASP A 84 5.54 -0.50 15.81
C ASP A 84 5.07 -0.59 17.27
N PHE A 85 4.65 -1.77 17.67
CA PHE A 85 4.20 -2.07 19.03
C PHE A 85 4.34 -3.57 19.33
N TYR A 86 4.29 -3.89 20.62
CA TYR A 86 4.28 -5.26 21.11
C TYR A 86 2.95 -5.56 21.80
N GLU A 87 2.42 -6.76 21.53
CA GLU A 87 1.22 -7.26 22.20
C GLU A 87 1.61 -7.85 23.55
N LEU A 88 1.06 -7.30 24.63
CA LEU A 88 1.18 -7.87 25.97
C LEU A 88 -0.07 -8.72 26.23
N ARG A 89 0.11 -10.03 26.43
CA ARG A 89 -0.96 -10.89 26.96
C ARG A 89 -0.89 -10.83 28.49
N LEU A 90 -1.99 -10.38 29.10
CA LEU A 90 -2.20 -10.35 30.55
C LEU A 90 -3.11 -11.52 30.95
#